data_AF-A0A4U6RCU2-F1
#
_entry.id   AF-A0A4U6RCU2-F1
#
_cell.length_a   1.000
_cell.length_b   1.000
_cell.length_c   1.000
_cell.angle_alpha   90.00
_cell.angle_beta   90.00
_cell.angle_gamma   90.00
#
_symmetry.space_group_name_H-M   'P 1'
#
loop_
_entity.id
_entity.type
_entity.pdbx_description
1 polymer ?
#
loop_
_entity_poly.entity_id
_entity_poly.type
_entity_poly.pdbx_seq_one_letter_code
_entity_poly.pdbx_strand_id
1 'polypeptide(L)' 'MKKGDVTCSECGAGFRRLELSAGGPTQGEYRCPACGHVLEVFDGSKLVAYRLTIQPSIKDLRD' A
#
# COMPACT_ATOMS: atom_id res chain seq x y z
N MET A 1 0.98 16.68 3.94
CA MET A 1 0.40 15.37 3.59
C MET A 1 0.32 15.25 2.07
N LYS A 2 1.28 14.56 1.45
CA LYS A 2 1.09 14.14 0.04
C LYS A 2 0.16 12.92 0.07
N LYS A 3 -1.01 13.06 -0.55
CA LYS A 3 -1.98 11.99 -0.75
C LYS A 3 -1.74 11.46 -2.15
N GLY A 4 -1.45 10.16 -2.27
CA GLY A 4 -1.42 9.45 -3.55
C GLY A 4 -2.28 8.22 -3.43
N ASP A 5 -3.02 7.84 -4.46
CA ASP A 5 -3.70 6.56 -4.49
C ASP A 5 -2.80 5.57 -5.24
N VAL A 6 -2.67 4.36 -4.71
CA VAL A 6 -1.87 3.25 -5.27
C VAL A 6 -2.82 2.13 -5.61
N THR A 7 -2.72 1.61 -6.84
CA THR A 7 -3.55 0.47 -7.28
C THR A 7 -2.65 -0.72 -7.55
N CYS A 8 -3.02 -1.88 -7.03
CA CYS A 8 -2.33 -3.12 -7.34
C CYS A 8 -2.66 -3.56 -8.76
N SER A 9 -1.63 -3.74 -9.59
CA SER A 9 -1.77 -4.24 -10.96
C SER A 9 -2.24 -5.70 -11.02
N GLU A 10 -1.90 -6.50 -10.02
CA GLU A 10 -2.26 -7.93 -9.99
C GLU A 10 -3.72 -8.16 -9.61
N CYS A 11 -4.21 -7.42 -8.61
CA CYS A 11 -5.51 -7.70 -8.00
C CYS A 11 -6.57 -6.62 -8.17
N GLY A 12 -6.18 -5.46 -8.68
CA GLY A 12 -7.04 -4.28 -8.77
C GLY A 12 -7.39 -3.64 -7.43
N ALA A 13 -6.82 -4.10 -6.30
CA ALA A 13 -7.04 -3.44 -5.01
C ALA A 13 -6.45 -2.04 -5.02
N GLY A 14 -7.23 -1.08 -4.54
CA GLY A 14 -6.85 0.32 -4.43
C GLY A 14 -6.56 0.70 -2.99
N PHE A 15 -5.50 1.45 -2.78
CA PHE A 15 -5.04 1.90 -1.47
C PHE A 15 -4.79 3.40 -1.50
N ARG A 16 -5.33 4.12 -0.51
CA ARG A 16 -4.94 5.49 -0.26
C ARG A 16 -3.67 5.54 0.57
N ARG A 17 -2.63 6.15 0.00
CA ARG A 17 -1.34 6.40 0.64
C ARG A 17 -1.37 7.70 1.43
N LEU A 18 -0.88 7.64 2.66
CA LEU A 18 -0.84 8.76 3.60
C LEU A 18 0.60 8.93 4.09
N GLU A 19 1.28 9.98 3.62
CA GLU A 19 2.57 10.39 4.19
C GLU A 19 2.35 11.16 5.48
N LEU A 20 2.90 10.65 6.57
CA LEU A 20 2.88 11.24 7.89
C LEU A 20 4.20 11.98 8.13
N SER A 21 4.08 13.27 8.46
CA SER A 21 5.25 14.13 8.77
C SER A 21 5.83 13.86 10.16
N ALA A 22 5.12 13.09 10.99
CA ALA A 22 5.48 12.78 12.36
C ALA A 22 5.77 11.29 12.48
N GLY A 23 7.03 10.94 12.66
CA GLY A 23 7.49 9.56 12.77
C GLY A 23 8.92 9.40 12.25
N GLY A 24 9.70 8.56 12.91
CA GLY A 24 11.03 8.17 12.43
C GLY A 24 10.97 7.41 11.10
N PRO A 25 12.11 7.28 10.43
CA PRO A 25 12.16 6.67 9.11
C PRO A 25 11.75 5.20 9.14
N THR A 26 10.73 4.81 8.35
CA THR A 26 10.33 3.40 8.17
C THR A 26 10.81 2.88 6.83
N GLN A 27 11.99 2.26 6.82
CA GLN A 27 12.49 1.54 5.64
C GLN A 27 11.71 0.23 5.47
N GLY A 28 11.32 -0.08 4.24
CA GLY A 28 10.64 -1.34 3.94
C GLY A 28 9.86 -1.29 2.64
N GLU A 29 9.05 -2.31 2.42
CA GLU A 29 8.16 -2.41 1.27
C GLU A 29 6.71 -2.58 1.74
N TYR A 30 5.77 -2.01 1.01
CA TYR A 30 4.36 -2.28 1.22
C TYR A 30 3.89 -3.30 0.19
N ARG A 31 3.47 -4.45 0.70
CA ARG A 31 2.87 -5.53 -0.08
C ARG A 31 1.35 -5.41 -0.02
N CYS A 32 0.71 -5.68 -1.14
CA CYS A 32 -0.74 -5.76 -1.22
C CYS A 32 -1.23 -6.86 -0.26
N PRO A 33 -2.05 -6.54 0.76
CA PRO A 33 -2.57 -7.55 1.68
C PRO A 33 -3.50 -8.57 1.01
N ALA A 34 -3.98 -8.28 -0.22
CA ALA A 34 -4.87 -9.17 -0.95
C ALA A 34 -4.15 -10.21 -1.81
N CYS A 35 -2.94 -9.95 -2.31
CA CYS A 35 -2.24 -10.88 -3.21
C CYS A 35 -0.73 -11.01 -2.94
N GLY A 36 -0.21 -10.27 -1.96
CA GLY A 36 1.21 -10.27 -1.60
C GLY A 36 2.13 -9.50 -2.56
N HIS A 37 1.62 -8.96 -3.67
CA HIS A 37 2.42 -8.21 -4.63
C HIS A 37 3.01 -6.92 -4.03
N VAL A 38 4.29 -6.65 -4.29
CA VAL A 38 4.97 -5.44 -3.80
C VAL A 38 4.42 -4.22 -4.55
N LEU A 39 3.80 -3.29 -3.82
CA LEU A 39 3.22 -2.08 -4.41
C LEU A 39 4.18 -0.91 -4.41
N GLU A 40 4.97 -0.77 -3.36
CA GLU A 40 5.91 0.35 -3.23
C GLU A 40 7.04 -0.03 -2.26
N VAL A 41 8.24 0.49 -2.53
CA VAL A 41 9.43 0.34 -1.67
C VAL A 41 9.80 1.73 -1.16
N PHE A 42 10.12 1.84 0.13
CA PHE A 42 10.44 3.10 0.80
C PHE A 42 11.89 3.09 1.28
N ASP A 43 12.62 4.15 0.94
CA ASP A 43 13.95 4.47 1.48
C ASP A 43 13.93 4.93 2.95
N GLY A 44 12.79 4.82 3.61
CA GLY A 44 12.62 5.23 4.99
C GLY A 44 12.55 6.73 5.21
N SER A 45 12.69 7.61 4.22
CA SER A 45 12.74 9.06 4.49
C SER A 45 11.48 9.64 5.15
N LYS A 46 10.35 8.93 5.12
CA LYS A 46 9.05 9.35 5.69
C LYS A 46 8.27 8.15 6.20
N LEU A 47 7.41 8.39 7.19
CA LEU A 47 6.46 7.41 7.65
C LEU A 47 5.25 7.40 6.71
N VAL A 48 4.90 6.21 6.20
CA VAL A 48 3.83 6.04 5.20
C VAL A 48 2.81 5.03 5.72
N ALA A 49 1.53 5.38 5.62
CA ALA A 49 0.41 4.49 5.95
C ALA A 49 -0.47 4.25 4.71
N TYR A 50 -1.11 3.08 4.65
CA TYR A 50 -1.98 2.66 3.55
C TYR A 50 -3.35 2.28 4.07
N ARG A 51 -4.39 2.77 3.40
CA ARG A 51 -5.79 2.42 3.69
C ARG A 51 -6.44 1.84 2.44
N LEU A 52 -6.98 0.62 2.53
CA LEU A 52 -7.75 0.02 1.46
C LEU A 52 -8.96 0.92 1.11
N THR A 53 -9.11 1.27 -0.16
CA THR A 53 -10.20 2.09 -0.70
C THR A 53 -11.01 1.36 -1.76
N ILE A 54 -10.40 0.43 -2.50
CA ILE A 54 -11.07 -0.39 -3.49
C ILE A 54 -10.80 -1.85 -3.15
N GLN A 55 -11.85 -2.63 -2.94
CA GLN A 55 -11.70 -4.06 -2.71
C GLN A 55 -11.12 -4.73 -3.96
N PRO A 56 -10.15 -5.65 -3.80
CA PRO A 56 -9.63 -6.44 -4.91
C PRO A 56 -10.77 -7.17 -5.62
N SER A 57 -10.68 -7.29 -6.94
CA SER A 57 -11.66 -8.05 -7.73
C SER A 57 -11.37 -9.56 -7.75
N ILE A 58 -10.39 -10.02 -6.97
CA ILE A 58 -9.99 -11.43 -6.95
C ILE A 58 -11.04 -12.28 -6.27
N LYS A 59 -11.61 -13.16 -7.10
CA LYS A 59 -12.44 -14.30 -6.76
C LYS A 59 -11.69 -15.42 -6.02
N ASP A 60 -10.42 -15.23 -5.68
CA ASP A 60 -9.52 -16.31 -5.29
C ASP A 60 -8.50 -15.86 -4.24
N LEU A 61 -8.95 -15.74 -2.99
CA LEU A 61 -8.04 -15.82 -1.84
C LEU A 61 -8.73 -16.56 -0.70
N ARG A 62 -9.00 -17.83 -0.97
CA ARG A 62 -9.22 -18.85 0.05
C ARG A 62 -8.55 -20.12 -0.45
N ASP A 63 -7.36 -20.37 0.07
CA ASP A 63 -6.97 -21.73 0.44
C ASP A 63 -6.94 -21.76 1.98
#